data_AF-A0A1F3CDP5-F1
#
_entry.id   AF-A0A1F3CDP5-F1
#
_cell.length_a   1.000
_cell.length_b   1.000
_cell.length_c   1.000
_cell.angle_alpha   90.00
_cell.angle_beta   90.00
_cell.angle_gamma   90.00
#
_symmetry.space_group_name_H-M   'P 1'
#
loop_
_entity.id
_entity.type
_entity.pdbx_description
1 polymer ?
#
loop_
_entity_poly.entity_id
_entity_poly.type
_entity_poly.pdbx_seq_one_letter_code
_entity_poly.pdbx_strand_id
1 'polypeptide(L)'
;MHPEITRIQELLAGGGYVADRTIATSVYLSIAMRKPLLIEGAAGVGKTEVAKVMARALDTDLIRLQCYEGLDATTALYEWNYQKQLLHIRLLEGSDRPVAQREAEIFSEAFLLKRPLLDAITRNRAPVLLVDEIDRADEEFEAFLLEVLSDFQVSIPEIGTIAATTVPHVVLTSNRTRELGDALRRRCLYLWIDYPTFEKELQIVRRKVPGIDGHLAEQISAFMQMIRRVRLEKTPGVAETLDWSAALIALHREHLDRDAVEETLGVLFKHQDDANTVRAQWLNGILDGIKTLEGDGQPWNQ
;
A
#
# COMPACT_ATOMS: atom_id res chain seq x y z
N MET A 1 -15.70 -19.80 -16.06
CA MET A 1 -15.21 -18.62 -15.31
C MET A 1 -15.25 -18.95 -13.82
N HIS A 2 -14.16 -18.71 -13.06
CA HIS A 2 -14.14 -19.00 -11.61
C HIS A 2 -14.99 -17.96 -10.85
N PRO A 3 -16.13 -18.35 -10.24
CA PRO A 3 -17.08 -17.40 -9.64
C PRO A 3 -16.47 -16.63 -8.45
N GLU A 4 -15.52 -17.23 -7.75
CA GLU A 4 -14.86 -16.61 -6.60
C GLU A 4 -13.97 -15.43 -6.98
N ILE A 5 -13.33 -15.47 -8.16
CA ILE A 5 -12.51 -14.34 -8.65
C ILE A 5 -13.40 -13.13 -8.92
N THR A 6 -14.56 -13.36 -9.56
CA THR A 6 -15.55 -12.30 -9.81
C THR A 6 -16.06 -11.71 -8.49
N ARG A 7 -16.34 -12.56 -7.49
CA ARG A 7 -16.73 -12.11 -6.15
C ARG A 7 -15.66 -11.22 -5.50
N ILE A 8 -14.37 -11.59 -5.62
CA ILE A 8 -13.29 -10.73 -5.11
C ILE A 8 -13.23 -9.41 -5.87
N GLN A 9 -13.39 -9.41 -7.20
CA GLN A 9 -13.44 -8.15 -7.96
C GLN A 9 -14.57 -7.24 -7.47
N GLU A 10 -15.76 -7.78 -7.23
CA GLU A 10 -16.90 -7.04 -6.71
C GLU A 10 -16.65 -6.51 -5.28
N LEU A 11 -16.04 -7.32 -4.42
CA LEU A 11 -15.66 -6.91 -3.05
C LEU A 11 -14.62 -5.79 -3.07
N LEU A 12 -13.59 -5.90 -3.92
CA LEU A 12 -12.59 -4.86 -4.08
C LEU A 12 -13.21 -3.57 -4.65
N ALA A 13 -14.11 -3.70 -5.63
CA ALA A 13 -14.84 -2.57 -6.20
C ALA A 13 -15.76 -1.89 -5.17
N GLY A 14 -16.43 -2.66 -4.31
CA GLY A 14 -17.23 -2.17 -3.19
C GLY A 14 -16.40 -1.41 -2.15
N GLY A 15 -15.14 -1.81 -1.94
CA GLY A 15 -14.18 -1.06 -1.13
C GLY A 15 -13.52 0.13 -1.84
N GLY A 16 -13.95 0.45 -3.07
CA GLY A 16 -13.46 1.59 -3.84
C GLY A 16 -12.16 1.33 -4.62
N TYR A 17 -11.78 0.07 -4.85
CA TYR A 17 -10.59 -0.29 -5.63
C TYR A 17 -10.97 -0.94 -6.95
N VAL A 18 -10.50 -0.35 -8.05
CA VAL A 18 -10.75 -0.88 -9.40
C VAL A 18 -9.73 -1.98 -9.70
N ALA A 19 -10.13 -3.23 -9.47
CA ALA A 19 -9.29 -4.41 -9.65
C ALA A 19 -9.51 -5.08 -11.01
N ASP A 20 -8.42 -5.27 -11.75
CA ASP A 20 -8.42 -6.17 -12.90
C ASP A 20 -8.46 -7.63 -12.44
N ARG A 21 -8.77 -8.52 -13.37
CA ARG A 21 -8.87 -9.96 -13.09
C ARG A 21 -7.57 -10.52 -12.50
N THR A 22 -6.41 -10.04 -12.95
CA THR A 22 -5.10 -10.46 -12.44
C THR A 22 -4.95 -10.13 -10.96
N ILE A 23 -5.28 -8.91 -10.54
CA ILE A 23 -5.19 -8.48 -9.14
C ILE A 23 -6.12 -9.32 -8.26
N ALA A 24 -7.38 -9.48 -8.68
CA ALA A 24 -8.33 -10.28 -7.94
C ALA A 24 -7.94 -11.77 -7.86
N THR A 25 -7.32 -12.31 -8.91
CA THR A 25 -6.79 -13.68 -8.91
C THR A 25 -5.64 -13.83 -7.92
N SER A 26 -4.68 -12.91 -7.90
CA SER A 26 -3.56 -12.96 -6.96
C SER A 26 -4.00 -12.81 -5.51
N VAL A 27 -4.98 -11.94 -5.24
CA VAL A 27 -5.60 -11.80 -3.90
C VAL A 27 -6.38 -13.06 -3.51
N TYR A 28 -7.14 -13.64 -4.44
CA TYR A 28 -7.83 -14.92 -4.20
C TYR A 28 -6.84 -16.02 -3.81
N LEU A 29 -5.78 -16.19 -4.60
CA LEU A 29 -4.78 -17.22 -4.38
C LEU A 29 -3.99 -17.00 -3.09
N SER A 30 -3.68 -15.75 -2.71
CA SER A 30 -2.97 -15.48 -1.45
C SER A 30 -3.80 -15.89 -0.24
N ILE A 31 -5.11 -15.62 -0.28
CA ILE A 31 -6.06 -16.03 0.77
C ILE A 31 -6.22 -17.56 0.79
N ALA A 32 -6.49 -18.17 -0.37
CA ALA A 32 -6.76 -19.61 -0.47
C ALA A 32 -5.53 -20.47 -0.11
N MET A 33 -4.33 -20.04 -0.52
CA MET A 33 -3.08 -20.76 -0.27
C MET A 33 -2.39 -20.36 1.04
N ARG A 34 -2.90 -19.34 1.74
CA ARG A 34 -2.26 -18.72 2.91
C ARG A 34 -0.79 -18.36 2.66
N LYS A 35 -0.51 -17.82 1.47
CA LYS A 35 0.82 -17.37 1.08
C LYS A 35 0.88 -15.84 1.09
N PRO A 36 2.00 -15.23 1.51
CA PRO A 36 2.20 -13.80 1.38
C PRO A 36 2.07 -13.33 -0.08
N LEU A 37 1.47 -12.17 -0.29
CA LEU A 37 1.36 -11.52 -1.60
C LEU A 37 2.37 -10.38 -1.69
N LEU A 38 3.38 -10.52 -2.55
CA LEU A 38 4.31 -9.45 -2.90
C LEU A 38 3.76 -8.65 -4.08
N ILE A 39 3.51 -7.37 -3.83
CA ILE A 39 3.03 -6.40 -4.81
C ILE A 39 4.17 -5.44 -5.15
N GLU A 40 4.71 -5.58 -6.36
CA GLU A 40 5.67 -4.63 -6.92
C GLU A 40 5.01 -3.77 -8.00
N GLY A 41 5.53 -2.58 -8.24
CA GLY A 41 5.01 -1.68 -9.25
C GLY A 41 5.50 -0.25 -9.08
N ALA A 42 5.08 0.64 -9.98
CA ALA A 42 5.45 2.05 -9.89
C ALA A 42 4.86 2.74 -8.64
N ALA A 43 5.41 3.89 -8.26
CA ALA A 43 4.88 4.67 -7.15
C ALA A 43 3.45 5.16 -7.47
N GLY A 44 2.58 5.20 -6.46
CA GLY A 44 1.24 5.77 -6.62
C GLY A 44 0.25 4.95 -7.44
N VAL A 45 0.52 3.67 -7.79
CA VAL A 45 -0.41 2.79 -8.52
C VAL A 45 -1.42 2.05 -7.64
N GLY A 46 -1.44 2.34 -6.34
CA GLY A 46 -2.42 1.77 -5.40
C GLY A 46 -2.03 0.43 -4.75
N LYS A 47 -0.74 0.08 -4.66
CA LYS A 47 -0.25 -1.15 -4.00
C LYS A 47 -0.74 -1.28 -2.55
N THR A 48 -0.51 -0.24 -1.74
CA THR A 48 -0.95 -0.13 -0.34
C THR A 48 -2.48 -0.16 -0.21
N GLU A 49 -3.21 0.35 -1.20
CA GLU A 49 -4.68 0.38 -1.19
C GLU A 49 -5.27 -1.03 -1.30
N VAL A 50 -4.60 -1.97 -1.98
CA VAL A 50 -5.03 -3.38 -2.05
C VAL A 50 -5.19 -3.98 -0.67
N ALA A 51 -4.21 -3.80 0.23
CA ALA A 51 -4.27 -4.33 1.59
C ALA A 51 -5.39 -3.69 2.42
N LYS A 52 -5.57 -2.36 2.30
CA LYS A 52 -6.64 -1.63 3.00
C LYS A 52 -8.03 -2.09 2.56
N VAL A 53 -8.19 -2.37 1.28
CA VAL A 53 -9.47 -2.81 0.71
C VAL A 53 -9.73 -4.26 1.06
N MET A 54 -8.69 -5.09 1.05
CA MET A 54 -8.76 -6.47 1.50
C MET A 54 -9.17 -6.59 2.97
N ALA A 55 -8.62 -5.75 3.86
CA ALA A 55 -9.03 -5.71 5.27
C ALA A 55 -10.53 -5.37 5.42
N ARG A 56 -11.00 -4.36 4.68
CA ARG A 56 -12.43 -3.98 4.64
C ARG A 56 -13.32 -5.09 4.06
N ALA A 57 -12.89 -5.74 2.98
CA ALA A 57 -13.64 -6.81 2.33
C ALA A 57 -13.74 -8.08 3.18
N LEU A 58 -12.71 -8.38 3.97
CA LEU A 58 -12.67 -9.49 4.93
C LEU A 58 -13.23 -9.12 6.31
N ASP A 59 -13.66 -7.86 6.48
CA ASP A 59 -14.15 -7.29 7.74
C ASP A 59 -13.17 -7.51 8.91
N THR A 60 -11.87 -7.39 8.65
CA THR A 60 -10.81 -7.66 9.65
C THR A 60 -9.91 -6.46 9.87
N ASP A 61 -9.11 -6.51 10.94
CA ASP A 61 -8.16 -5.44 11.28
C ASP A 61 -7.06 -5.34 10.20
N LEU A 62 -6.64 -4.11 9.90
CA LEU A 62 -5.44 -3.83 9.13
C LEU A 62 -4.30 -3.45 10.08
N ILE A 63 -3.25 -4.25 10.08
CA ILE A 63 -2.02 -3.96 10.82
C ILE A 63 -0.96 -3.54 9.81
N ARG A 64 -0.38 -2.36 9.98
CA ARG A 64 0.64 -1.81 9.09
C ARG A 64 1.99 -1.83 9.77
N LEU A 65 2.97 -2.42 9.08
CA LEU A 65 4.39 -2.29 9.34
C LEU A 65 4.99 -1.46 8.21
N GLN A 66 5.43 -0.25 8.52
CA GLN A 66 6.14 0.60 7.55
C GLN A 66 7.62 0.26 7.60
N CYS A 67 8.21 -0.08 6.45
CA CYS A 67 9.64 -0.30 6.32
C CYS A 67 10.36 1.01 5.96
N TYR A 68 11.54 1.18 6.54
CA TYR A 68 12.46 2.29 6.36
C TYR A 68 13.87 1.83 6.76
N GLU A 69 14.88 2.59 6.37
CA GLU A 69 16.29 2.27 6.64
C GLU A 69 16.58 2.30 8.14
N GLY A 70 17.23 1.27 8.67
CA GLY A 70 17.47 1.13 10.12
C GLY A 70 16.25 0.67 10.92
N LEU A 71 15.21 0.13 10.28
CA LEU A 71 14.12 -0.56 10.98
C LEU A 71 14.68 -1.81 11.70
N ASP A 72 14.56 -1.84 13.02
CA ASP A 72 15.02 -2.95 13.85
C ASP A 72 13.92 -3.99 14.12
N ALA A 73 14.36 -5.20 14.50
CA ALA A 73 13.45 -6.29 14.85
C ALA A 73 12.59 -5.95 16.08
N THR A 74 13.12 -5.18 17.03
CA THR A 74 12.40 -4.73 18.23
C THR A 74 11.20 -3.85 17.90
N THR A 75 11.35 -2.83 17.05
CA THR A 75 10.25 -1.94 16.63
C THR A 75 9.22 -2.65 15.77
N ALA A 76 9.62 -3.69 15.04
CA ALA A 76 8.70 -4.51 14.26
C ALA A 76 7.98 -5.58 15.10
N LEU A 77 8.65 -6.15 16.11
CA LEU A 77 8.18 -7.33 16.84
C LEU A 77 7.62 -7.03 18.23
N TYR A 78 8.43 -6.54 19.15
CA TYR A 78 7.98 -6.20 20.51
C TYR A 78 8.94 -5.23 21.21
N GLU A 79 8.40 -4.52 22.19
CA GLU A 79 9.20 -3.75 23.14
C GLU A 79 8.69 -4.01 24.57
N TRP A 80 9.60 -3.99 25.55
CA TRP A 80 9.21 -4.03 26.95
C TRP A 80 8.78 -2.64 27.43
N ASN A 81 7.62 -2.55 28.08
CA ASN A 81 7.19 -1.31 28.72
C ASN A 81 7.92 -1.12 30.06
N TYR A 82 9.16 -0.63 29.98
CA TYR A 82 10.01 -0.40 31.15
C TYR A 82 9.38 0.55 32.18
N GLN A 83 8.63 1.55 31.73
CA GLN A 83 7.95 2.51 32.62
C GLN A 83 6.90 1.81 33.49
N LYS A 84 6.09 0.94 32.87
CA LYS A 84 5.09 0.13 33.57
C LYS A 84 5.75 -0.91 34.48
N GLN A 85 6.85 -1.52 34.05
CA GLN A 85 7.65 -2.44 34.88
C GLN A 85 8.20 -1.73 36.12
N LEU A 86 8.80 -0.55 35.98
CA LEU A 86 9.33 0.23 37.10
C LEU A 86 8.23 0.67 38.08
N LEU A 87 7.07 1.09 37.57
CA LEU A 87 5.92 1.42 38.42
C LEU A 87 5.44 0.19 39.20
N HIS A 88 5.38 -0.97 38.54
CA HIS A 88 4.99 -2.22 39.18
C HIS A 88 5.98 -2.64 40.27
N ILE A 89 7.29 -2.53 40.01
CA ILE A 89 8.34 -2.78 41.01
C ILE A 89 8.14 -1.87 42.22
N ARG A 90 7.94 -0.56 42.03
CA ARG A 90 7.71 0.40 43.12
C ARG A 90 6.46 0.11 43.94
N LEU A 91 5.37 -0.30 43.29
CA LEU A 91 4.13 -0.69 43.98
C LEU A 91 4.30 -1.97 44.82
N LEU A 92 5.26 -2.83 44.47
CA LEU A 92 5.59 -4.05 45.17
C LEU A 92 6.76 -3.91 46.16
N GLU A 93 7.38 -2.72 46.26
CA GLU A 93 8.39 -2.41 47.27
C GLU A 93 7.77 -2.57 48.67
N GLY A 94 8.38 -3.44 49.50
CA GLY A 94 7.84 -3.80 50.82
C GLY A 94 6.95 -5.05 50.85
N SER A 95 6.67 -5.69 49.71
CA SER A 95 6.09 -7.05 49.72
C SER A 95 7.12 -8.07 50.25
N ASP A 96 6.66 -9.21 50.78
CA ASP A 96 7.51 -10.28 51.33
C ASP A 96 7.71 -11.44 50.33
N ARG A 97 7.37 -11.22 49.05
CA ARG A 97 7.41 -12.25 48.01
C ARG A 97 8.85 -12.58 47.57
N PRO A 98 9.15 -13.84 47.20
CA PRO A 98 10.47 -14.22 46.65
C PRO A 98 10.81 -13.45 45.37
N VAL A 99 12.10 -13.13 45.17
CA VAL A 99 12.61 -12.39 44.00
C VAL A 99 12.23 -13.06 42.68
N ALA A 100 12.35 -14.38 42.59
CA ALA A 100 12.03 -15.14 41.37
C ALA A 100 10.54 -15.01 40.93
N GLN A 101 9.61 -14.88 41.89
CA GLN A 101 8.20 -14.65 41.55
C GLN A 101 7.97 -13.22 41.04
N ARG A 102 8.70 -12.23 41.59
CA ARG A 102 8.63 -10.84 41.12
C ARG A 102 9.22 -10.69 39.72
N GLU A 103 10.35 -11.33 39.43
CA GLU A 103 10.96 -11.32 38.09
C GLU A 103 10.03 -11.91 37.03
N ALA A 104 9.40 -13.06 37.31
CA ALA A 104 8.43 -13.68 36.40
C ALA A 104 7.18 -12.81 36.18
N GLU A 105 6.75 -12.02 37.17
CA GLU A 105 5.65 -11.07 37.00
C GLU A 105 6.05 -9.89 36.09
N ILE A 106 7.28 -9.39 36.19
CA ILE A 106 7.79 -8.23 35.43
C ILE A 106 8.05 -8.58 33.95
N PHE A 107 8.55 -9.77 33.66
CA PHE A 107 8.75 -10.29 32.31
C PHE A 107 7.58 -11.15 31.85
N SER A 108 6.39 -10.55 31.83
CA SER A 108 5.15 -11.20 31.40
C SER A 108 4.49 -10.45 30.24
N GLU A 109 3.60 -11.11 29.50
CA GLU A 109 2.84 -10.50 28.39
C GLU A 109 2.16 -9.18 28.77
N ALA A 110 1.84 -8.97 30.06
CA ALA A 110 1.22 -7.74 30.55
C ALA A 110 2.09 -6.49 30.40
N PHE A 111 3.41 -6.65 30.29
CA PHE A 111 4.38 -5.56 30.10
C PHE A 111 4.96 -5.53 28.68
N LEU A 112 4.58 -6.49 27.83
CA LEU A 112 5.04 -6.61 26.46
C LEU A 112 4.19 -5.73 25.55
N LEU A 113 4.80 -4.71 24.96
CA LEU A 113 4.19 -3.92 23.89
C LEU A 113 4.32 -4.69 22.59
N LYS A 114 3.20 -5.29 22.16
CA LYS A 114 3.12 -5.98 20.88
C LYS A 114 3.26 -4.96 19.74
N ARG A 115 4.29 -5.11 18.93
CA ARG A 115 4.50 -4.31 17.71
C ARG A 115 3.84 -5.03 16.52
N PRO A 116 3.81 -4.43 15.30
CA PRO A 116 2.97 -4.92 14.21
C PRO A 116 3.07 -6.42 13.92
N LEU A 117 4.26 -7.02 13.95
CA LEU A 117 4.43 -8.45 13.66
C LEU A 117 3.85 -9.34 14.75
N LEU A 118 4.15 -9.06 16.02
CA LEU A 118 3.63 -9.84 17.14
C LEU A 118 2.12 -9.62 17.33
N ASP A 119 1.64 -8.40 17.13
CA ASP A 119 0.21 -8.11 17.14
C ASP A 119 -0.49 -8.94 16.04
N ALA A 120 0.03 -8.94 14.81
CA ALA A 120 -0.59 -9.66 13.69
C ALA A 120 -0.76 -11.17 13.92
N ILE A 121 0.21 -11.83 14.54
CA ILE A 121 0.15 -13.29 14.77
C ILE A 121 -0.63 -13.68 16.04
N THR A 122 -0.76 -12.76 17.01
CA THR A 122 -1.45 -13.05 18.29
C THR A 122 -2.91 -12.60 18.31
N ARG A 123 -3.45 -12.12 17.19
CA ARG A 123 -4.88 -11.79 17.05
C ARG A 123 -5.74 -13.05 16.97
N ASN A 124 -6.94 -12.96 17.55
CA ASN A 124 -7.95 -14.02 17.52
C ASN A 124 -8.62 -14.17 16.14
N ARG A 125 -8.70 -13.09 15.37
CA ARG A 125 -9.19 -13.06 13.99
C ARG A 125 -8.01 -12.71 13.09
N ALA A 126 -7.81 -13.47 12.01
CA ALA A 126 -6.71 -13.25 11.08
C ALA A 126 -6.77 -11.82 10.51
N PRO A 127 -5.82 -10.93 10.86
CA PRO A 127 -5.78 -9.58 10.33
C PRO A 127 -5.14 -9.56 8.94
N VAL A 128 -5.27 -8.45 8.24
CA VAL A 128 -4.39 -8.16 7.09
C VAL A 128 -3.14 -7.48 7.61
N LEU A 129 -1.98 -8.13 7.44
CA LEU A 129 -0.68 -7.56 7.74
C LEU A 129 -0.11 -6.93 6.46
N LEU A 130 -0.04 -5.60 6.44
CA LEU A 130 0.61 -4.84 5.38
C LEU A 130 2.05 -4.53 5.80
N VAL A 131 3.02 -5.11 5.09
CA VAL A 131 4.43 -4.72 5.17
C VAL A 131 4.72 -3.80 4.00
N ASP A 132 4.81 -2.49 4.28
CA ASP A 132 4.82 -1.44 3.27
C ASP A 132 6.24 -0.97 2.98
N GLU A 133 6.60 -0.83 1.70
CA GLU A 133 7.91 -0.41 1.22
C GLU A 133 9.07 -1.28 1.74
N ILE A 134 8.93 -2.61 1.66
CA ILE A 134 9.95 -3.57 2.16
C ILE A 134 11.34 -3.36 1.54
N ASP A 135 11.39 -2.77 0.34
CA ASP A 135 12.61 -2.36 -0.36
C ASP A 135 13.38 -1.21 0.33
N ARG A 136 12.83 -0.60 1.37
CA ARG A 136 13.52 0.40 2.19
C ARG A 136 14.13 -0.14 3.48
N ALA A 137 13.73 -1.34 3.90
CA ALA A 137 14.38 -1.99 5.05
C ALA A 137 15.75 -2.55 4.62
N ASP A 138 16.57 -2.97 5.59
CA ASP A 138 17.87 -3.60 5.33
C ASP A 138 17.74 -5.12 5.11
N GLU A 139 18.78 -5.76 4.57
CA GLU A 139 18.78 -7.22 4.31
C GLU A 139 18.61 -8.06 5.59
N GLU A 140 19.16 -7.59 6.71
CA GLU A 140 19.00 -8.25 8.02
C GLU A 140 17.53 -8.31 8.42
N PHE A 141 16.79 -7.22 8.18
CA PHE A 141 15.36 -7.16 8.46
C PHE A 141 14.56 -8.07 7.52
N GLU A 142 14.91 -8.14 6.24
CA GLU A 142 14.28 -9.08 5.30
C GLU A 142 14.44 -10.54 5.75
N ALA A 143 15.64 -10.91 6.20
CA ALA A 143 15.92 -12.27 6.68
C ALA A 143 15.10 -12.60 7.93
N PHE A 144 15.04 -11.67 8.88
CA PHE A 144 14.19 -11.78 10.07
C PHE A 144 12.71 -11.92 9.69
N LEU A 145 12.20 -11.04 8.81
CA LEU A 145 10.81 -11.10 8.36
C LEU A 145 10.50 -12.43 7.68
N LEU A 146 11.42 -12.97 6.88
CA LEU A 146 11.26 -14.26 6.23
C LEU A 146 11.11 -15.42 7.21
N GLU A 147 11.86 -15.39 8.31
CA GLU A 147 11.73 -16.37 9.40
C GLU A 147 10.31 -16.32 9.99
N VAL A 148 9.85 -15.12 10.35
CA VAL A 148 8.49 -14.92 10.89
C VAL A 148 7.42 -15.36 9.89
N LEU A 149 7.55 -15.02 8.61
CA LEU A 149 6.57 -15.36 7.57
C LEU A 149 6.58 -16.84 7.17
N SER A 150 7.63 -17.59 7.50
CA SER A 150 7.74 -19.01 7.16
C SER A 150 6.96 -19.88 8.14
N ASP A 151 7.15 -19.64 9.44
CA ASP A 151 6.58 -20.48 10.50
C ASP A 151 5.44 -19.78 11.27
N PHE A 152 5.23 -18.47 11.04
CA PHE A 152 4.29 -17.63 11.80
C PHE A 152 4.48 -17.77 13.31
N GLN A 153 5.72 -17.82 13.75
CA GLN A 153 6.11 -17.88 15.15
C GLN A 153 7.31 -16.96 15.39
N VAL A 154 7.52 -16.61 16.65
CA VAL A 154 8.66 -15.80 17.08
C VAL A 154 9.15 -16.24 18.43
N SER A 155 10.46 -16.28 18.57
CA SER A 155 11.11 -16.62 19.83
C SER A 155 11.49 -15.34 20.57
N ILE A 156 10.92 -15.17 21.77
CA ILE A 156 11.22 -14.07 22.66
C ILE A 156 12.05 -14.64 23.82
N PRO A 157 13.31 -14.21 24.02
CA PRO A 157 14.22 -14.83 24.98
C PRO A 157 13.64 -15.00 26.40
N GLU A 158 12.86 -14.02 26.86
CA GLU A 158 12.36 -13.96 28.23
C GLU A 158 11.07 -14.76 28.47
N ILE A 159 10.26 -14.99 27.42
CA ILE A 159 8.94 -15.66 27.52
C ILE A 159 8.80 -16.91 26.65
N GLY A 160 9.80 -17.23 25.84
CA GLY A 160 9.84 -18.38 24.95
C GLY A 160 9.23 -18.12 23.57
N THR A 161 8.94 -19.21 22.86
CA THR A 161 8.39 -19.14 21.49
C THR A 161 6.88 -18.94 21.51
N ILE A 162 6.43 -17.90 20.83
CA ILE A 162 5.02 -17.57 20.60
C ILE A 162 4.66 -17.97 19.17
N ALA A 163 3.79 -18.96 19.03
CA ALA A 163 3.22 -19.35 17.74
C ALA A 163 1.95 -18.54 17.44
N ALA A 164 1.66 -18.33 16.15
CA ALA A 164 0.46 -17.63 15.72
C ALA A 164 -0.81 -18.29 16.21
N THR A 165 -1.69 -17.49 16.82
CA THR A 165 -3.07 -17.90 17.12
C THR A 165 -3.89 -17.98 15.83
N THR A 166 -3.70 -17.01 14.94
CA THR A 166 -4.23 -17.04 13.59
C THR A 166 -3.17 -16.59 12.59
N VAL A 167 -3.15 -17.21 11.41
CA VAL A 167 -2.22 -16.83 10.34
C VAL A 167 -2.77 -15.57 9.65
N PRO A 168 -2.06 -14.42 9.72
CA PRO A 168 -2.51 -13.19 9.09
C PRO A 168 -2.45 -13.31 7.57
N HIS A 169 -3.28 -12.53 6.89
CA HIS A 169 -3.15 -12.36 5.46
C HIS A 169 -2.08 -11.31 5.15
N VAL A 170 -0.97 -11.75 4.58
CA VAL A 170 0.22 -10.89 4.42
C VAL A 170 0.27 -10.27 3.03
N VAL A 171 0.42 -8.94 2.98
CA VAL A 171 0.66 -8.16 1.76
C VAL A 171 1.96 -7.39 1.94
N LEU A 172 2.93 -7.63 1.07
CA LEU A 172 4.20 -6.92 0.98
C LEU A 172 4.13 -5.94 -0.19
N THR A 173 4.54 -4.68 -0.02
CA THR A 173 4.63 -3.73 -1.12
C THR A 173 6.06 -3.29 -1.34
N SER A 174 6.45 -3.09 -2.60
CA SER A 174 7.76 -2.54 -2.95
C SER A 174 7.66 -1.58 -4.13
N ASN A 175 8.44 -0.50 -4.07
CA ASN A 175 8.61 0.47 -5.15
C ASN A 175 9.80 0.13 -6.04
N ARG A 176 10.50 -0.98 -5.78
CA ARG A 176 11.75 -1.41 -6.43
C ARG A 176 12.85 -0.35 -6.36
N THR A 177 12.98 0.37 -5.24
CA THR A 177 14.16 1.23 -5.00
C THR A 177 15.44 0.42 -4.85
N ARG A 178 15.32 -0.82 -4.38
CA ARG A 178 16.36 -1.85 -4.43
C ARG A 178 15.77 -3.20 -4.83
N GLU A 179 16.63 -4.13 -5.22
CA GLU A 179 16.21 -5.52 -5.43
C GLU A 179 16.00 -6.23 -4.09
N LEU A 180 14.87 -6.91 -3.96
CA LEU A 180 14.57 -7.75 -2.81
C LEU A 180 15.27 -9.10 -2.93
N GLY A 181 15.59 -9.69 -1.78
CA GLY A 181 16.22 -11.00 -1.73
C GLY A 181 15.39 -12.09 -2.41
N ASP A 182 16.07 -12.95 -3.16
CA ASP A 182 15.47 -14.09 -3.88
C ASP A 182 14.66 -15.01 -2.95
N ALA A 183 15.10 -15.16 -1.70
CA ALA A 183 14.45 -16.00 -0.71
C ALA A 183 13.05 -15.49 -0.35
N LEU A 184 12.89 -14.17 -0.15
CA LEU A 184 11.60 -13.54 0.13
C LEU A 184 10.66 -13.68 -1.08
N ARG A 185 11.16 -13.41 -2.29
CA ARG A 185 10.39 -13.53 -3.54
C ARG A 185 9.85 -14.95 -3.75
N ARG A 186 10.67 -15.98 -3.53
CA ARG A 186 10.27 -17.40 -3.71
C ARG A 186 9.21 -17.88 -2.72
N ARG A 187 9.08 -17.22 -1.56
CA ARG A 187 8.07 -17.54 -0.54
C ARG A 187 6.74 -16.81 -0.75
N CYS A 188 6.70 -15.82 -1.63
CA CYS A 188 5.52 -15.00 -1.91
C CYS A 188 4.85 -15.40 -3.23
N LEU A 189 3.55 -15.15 -3.34
CA LEU A 189 2.91 -14.94 -4.63
C LEU A 189 3.30 -13.56 -5.16
N TYR A 190 3.58 -13.48 -6.46
CA TYR A 190 4.03 -12.24 -7.09
C TYR A 190 2.90 -11.56 -7.86
N LEU A 191 2.73 -10.26 -7.65
CA LEU A 191 1.83 -9.41 -8.41
C LEU A 191 2.57 -8.14 -8.84
N TRP A 192 2.63 -7.91 -10.15
CA TRP A 192 3.05 -6.63 -10.71
C TRP A 192 1.82 -5.74 -10.94
N ILE A 193 1.87 -4.51 -10.45
CA ILE A 193 0.86 -3.48 -10.75
C ILE A 193 1.53 -2.37 -11.55
N ASP A 194 1.13 -2.27 -12.81
CA ASP A 194 1.54 -1.18 -13.69
C ASP A 194 0.60 0.04 -13.58
N TYR A 195 0.93 1.12 -14.27
CA TYR A 195 0.02 2.23 -14.47
C TYR A 195 -1.29 1.74 -15.12
N PRO A 196 -2.45 2.31 -14.72
CA PRO A 196 -3.73 1.87 -15.25
C PRO A 196 -3.88 2.21 -16.74
N THR A 197 -4.68 1.41 -17.44
CA THR A 197 -5.21 1.78 -18.76
C THR A 197 -6.12 3.00 -18.65
N PHE A 198 -6.40 3.66 -19.78
CA PHE A 198 -7.35 4.78 -19.84
C PHE A 198 -8.69 4.45 -19.16
N GLU A 199 -9.31 3.33 -19.53
CA GLU A 199 -10.62 2.92 -18.99
C GLU A 199 -10.56 2.70 -17.47
N LYS A 200 -9.50 2.05 -16.98
CA LYS A 200 -9.31 1.78 -15.56
C LYS A 200 -9.07 3.08 -14.79
N GLU A 201 -8.26 3.98 -15.32
CA GLU A 201 -7.97 5.29 -14.73
C GLU A 201 -9.22 6.15 -14.63
N LEU A 202 -10.01 6.21 -15.72
CA LEU A 202 -11.27 6.93 -15.75
C LEU A 202 -12.24 6.40 -14.68
N GLN A 203 -12.34 5.07 -14.54
CA GLN A 203 -13.15 4.47 -13.48
C GLN A 203 -12.63 4.80 -12.08
N ILE A 204 -11.31 4.84 -11.88
CA ILE A 204 -10.70 5.22 -10.60
C ILE A 204 -11.07 6.67 -10.27
N VAL A 205 -10.86 7.60 -11.21
CA VAL A 205 -11.16 9.04 -11.04
C VAL A 205 -12.64 9.23 -10.70
N ARG A 206 -13.56 8.65 -11.48
CA ARG A 206 -15.01 8.75 -11.25
C ARG A 206 -15.46 8.22 -9.89
N ARG A 207 -14.78 7.20 -9.35
CA ARG A 207 -15.12 6.62 -8.03
C ARG A 207 -14.50 7.37 -6.87
N LYS A 208 -13.28 7.87 -7.03
CA LYS A 208 -12.47 8.44 -5.93
C LYS A 208 -12.56 9.96 -5.84
N VAL A 209 -13.06 10.63 -6.87
CA VAL A 209 -13.18 12.09 -6.92
C VAL A 209 -14.66 12.48 -6.99
N PRO A 210 -15.33 12.74 -5.84
CA PRO A 210 -16.73 13.12 -5.82
C PRO A 210 -16.98 14.44 -6.54
N GLY A 211 -18.02 14.49 -7.37
CA GLY A 211 -18.42 15.72 -8.07
C GLY A 211 -17.61 16.06 -9.32
N ILE A 212 -16.72 15.18 -9.77
CA ILE A 212 -16.02 15.38 -11.05
C ILE A 212 -16.99 15.22 -12.23
N ASP A 213 -16.92 16.14 -13.18
CA ASP A 213 -17.65 16.01 -14.43
C ASP A 213 -17.09 14.85 -15.28
N GLY A 214 -17.99 14.15 -16.00
CA GLY A 214 -17.62 12.98 -16.79
C GLY A 214 -16.63 13.29 -17.91
N HIS A 215 -16.75 14.47 -18.51
CA HIS A 215 -15.89 14.97 -19.58
C HIS A 215 -14.53 15.39 -19.02
N LEU A 216 -14.49 16.14 -17.92
CA LEU A 216 -13.24 16.51 -17.25
C LEU A 216 -12.43 15.26 -16.84
N ALA A 217 -13.10 14.23 -16.30
CA ALA A 217 -12.44 12.97 -15.93
C ALA A 217 -11.82 12.25 -17.15
N GLU A 218 -12.48 12.31 -18.32
CA GLU A 218 -11.96 11.76 -19.57
C GLU A 218 -10.74 12.53 -20.06
N GLN A 219 -10.79 13.87 -20.05
CA GLN A 219 -9.67 14.72 -20.42
C GLN A 219 -8.45 14.51 -19.51
N ILE A 220 -8.66 14.43 -18.19
CA ILE A 220 -7.60 14.14 -17.21
C ILE A 220 -6.97 12.78 -17.48
N SER A 221 -7.79 11.75 -17.67
CA SER A 221 -7.29 10.39 -17.94
C SER A 221 -6.50 10.35 -19.25
N ALA A 222 -6.98 11.02 -20.30
CA ALA A 222 -6.29 11.11 -21.59
C ALA A 222 -4.93 11.84 -21.45
N PHE A 223 -4.92 12.96 -20.73
CA PHE A 223 -3.72 13.72 -20.43
C PHE A 223 -2.66 12.85 -19.71
N MET A 224 -3.08 12.10 -18.70
CA MET A 224 -2.22 11.18 -17.95
C MET A 224 -1.64 10.07 -18.83
N GLN A 225 -2.44 9.49 -19.72
CA GLN A 225 -1.97 8.47 -20.67
C GLN A 225 -0.92 9.03 -21.65
N MET A 226 -1.09 10.27 -22.11
CA MET A 226 -0.10 10.91 -22.99
C MET A 226 1.19 11.25 -22.24
N ILE A 227 1.10 11.79 -21.02
CA ILE A 227 2.28 12.08 -20.18
C ILE A 227 3.11 10.84 -19.90
N ARG A 228 2.49 9.69 -19.64
CA ARG A 228 3.21 8.43 -19.36
C ARG A 228 4.02 7.91 -20.55
N ARG A 229 3.79 8.44 -21.76
CA ARG A 229 4.61 8.14 -22.95
C ARG A 229 5.81 9.07 -23.08
N VAL A 230 5.83 10.18 -22.35
CA VAL A 230 6.97 11.11 -22.29
C VAL A 230 8.02 10.53 -21.36
N ARG A 231 9.30 10.65 -21.73
CA ARG A 231 10.42 10.28 -20.85
C ARG A 231 10.61 11.37 -19.80
N LEU A 232 10.04 11.13 -18.62
CA LEU A 232 10.17 11.99 -17.44
C LEU A 232 11.07 11.34 -16.41
N GLU A 233 11.68 12.15 -15.55
CA GLU A 233 12.44 11.65 -14.41
C GLU A 233 11.50 10.92 -13.45
N LYS A 234 10.36 11.53 -13.14
CA LYS A 234 9.31 10.91 -12.32
C LYS A 234 7.98 10.93 -13.04
N THR A 235 7.60 9.79 -13.58
CA THR A 235 6.29 9.61 -14.21
C THR A 235 5.18 9.67 -13.15
N PRO A 236 4.14 10.51 -13.31
CA PRO A 236 3.09 10.62 -12.30
C PRO A 236 2.15 9.39 -12.30
N GLY A 237 1.80 8.94 -11.09
CA GLY A 237 0.95 7.80 -10.85
C GLY A 237 -0.53 8.17 -10.68
N VAL A 238 -1.29 7.22 -10.13
CA VAL A 238 -2.72 7.41 -9.87
C VAL A 238 -2.94 8.37 -8.71
N ALA A 239 -2.04 8.41 -7.73
CA ALA A 239 -2.07 9.38 -6.64
C ALA A 239 -2.06 10.82 -7.19
N GLU A 240 -1.10 11.14 -8.06
CA GLU A 240 -1.01 12.47 -8.69
C GLU A 240 -2.23 12.76 -9.57
N THR A 241 -2.79 11.75 -10.23
CA THR A 241 -4.03 11.89 -11.03
C THR A 241 -5.22 12.31 -10.16
N LEU A 242 -5.37 11.69 -8.97
CA LEU A 242 -6.44 12.00 -8.03
C LEU A 242 -6.26 13.39 -7.39
N ASP A 243 -5.04 13.71 -6.97
CA ASP A 243 -4.71 15.03 -6.41
C ASP A 243 -4.96 16.14 -7.43
N TRP A 244 -4.58 15.91 -8.70
CA TRP A 244 -4.79 16.87 -9.77
C TRP A 244 -6.27 17.02 -10.12
N SER A 245 -7.02 15.93 -10.16
CA SER A 245 -8.48 15.95 -10.35
C SER A 245 -9.17 16.78 -9.26
N ALA A 246 -8.78 16.57 -8.00
CA ALA A 246 -9.32 17.34 -6.87
C ALA A 246 -8.94 18.82 -6.95
N ALA A 247 -7.72 19.14 -7.37
CA ALA A 247 -7.26 20.52 -7.56
C ALA A 247 -8.07 21.25 -8.64
N LEU A 248 -8.35 20.59 -9.78
CA LEU A 248 -9.16 21.18 -10.85
C LEU A 248 -10.59 21.46 -10.42
N ILE A 249 -11.19 20.57 -9.62
CA ILE A 249 -12.52 20.79 -9.02
C ILE A 249 -12.49 21.95 -8.04
N ALA A 250 -11.46 22.05 -7.20
CA ALA A 250 -11.31 23.15 -6.26
C ALA A 250 -11.15 24.51 -6.96
N LEU A 251 -10.63 24.52 -8.18
CA LEU A 251 -10.54 25.70 -9.06
C LEU A 251 -11.78 25.91 -9.92
N HIS A 252 -12.83 25.11 -9.73
CA HIS A 252 -14.08 25.15 -10.50
C HIS A 252 -13.86 25.07 -12.02
N ARG A 253 -12.86 24.28 -12.45
CA ARG A 253 -12.61 24.02 -13.87
C ARG A 253 -13.57 22.92 -14.35
N GLU A 254 -14.23 23.15 -15.47
CA GLU A 254 -15.14 22.19 -16.11
C GLU A 254 -14.47 21.41 -17.26
N HIS A 255 -13.37 21.93 -17.80
CA HIS A 255 -12.58 21.31 -18.87
C HIS A 255 -11.09 21.64 -18.72
N LEU A 256 -10.24 20.86 -19.37
CA LEU A 256 -8.81 21.12 -19.48
C LEU A 256 -8.51 22.10 -20.60
N ASP A 257 -8.03 23.28 -20.23
CA ASP A 257 -7.41 24.25 -21.12
C ASP A 257 -5.92 24.46 -20.75
N ARG A 258 -5.21 25.27 -21.53
CA ARG A 258 -3.80 25.58 -21.26
C ARG A 258 -3.61 26.16 -19.87
N ASP A 259 -4.41 27.16 -19.53
CA ASP A 259 -4.21 27.96 -18.32
C ASP A 259 -4.43 27.07 -17.09
N ALA A 260 -5.47 26.24 -17.09
CA ALA A 260 -5.75 25.27 -16.04
C ALA A 260 -4.58 24.30 -15.85
N VAL A 261 -4.00 23.76 -16.92
CA VAL A 261 -2.84 22.87 -16.81
C VAL A 261 -1.64 23.64 -16.27
N GLU A 262 -1.27 24.78 -16.87
CA GLU A 262 -0.08 25.56 -16.48
C GLU A 262 -0.12 26.04 -15.03
N GLU A 263 -1.28 26.46 -14.55
CA GLU A 263 -1.54 26.87 -13.15
C GLU A 263 -1.42 25.68 -12.17
N THR A 264 -1.67 24.46 -12.63
CA THR A 264 -1.74 23.26 -11.79
C THR A 264 -0.62 22.24 -12.02
N LEU A 265 0.36 22.55 -12.90
CA LEU A 265 1.51 21.67 -13.18
C LEU A 265 2.27 21.25 -11.91
N GLY A 266 2.31 22.11 -10.88
CA GLY A 266 2.98 21.81 -9.60
C GLY A 266 2.28 20.71 -8.77
N VAL A 267 1.01 20.40 -9.08
CA VAL A 267 0.30 19.28 -8.47
C VAL A 267 0.83 17.96 -9.04
N LEU A 268 1.00 17.90 -10.36
CA LEU A 268 1.44 16.72 -11.10
C LEU A 268 2.94 16.46 -11.01
N PHE A 269 3.76 17.50 -11.15
CA PHE A 269 5.21 17.38 -11.26
C PHE A 269 5.90 17.93 -10.02
N LYS A 270 6.80 17.13 -9.44
CA LYS A 270 7.65 17.53 -8.31
C LYS A 270 9.07 17.90 -8.72
N HIS A 271 9.43 17.62 -9.97
CA HIS A 271 10.70 17.98 -10.59
C HIS A 271 10.47 19.16 -11.54
N GLN A 272 11.26 20.22 -11.38
CA GLN A 272 11.11 21.44 -12.18
C GLN A 272 11.41 21.18 -13.67
N ASP A 273 12.35 20.28 -13.96
CA ASP A 273 12.72 19.91 -15.33
C ASP A 273 11.62 19.14 -16.04
N ASP A 274 10.92 18.23 -15.34
CA ASP A 274 9.74 17.54 -15.87
C ASP A 274 8.62 18.54 -16.20
N ALA A 275 8.33 19.47 -15.28
CA ALA A 275 7.32 20.51 -15.49
C ALA A 275 7.67 21.43 -16.67
N ASN A 276 8.94 21.82 -16.80
CA ASN A 276 9.42 22.66 -17.90
C ASN A 276 9.37 21.92 -19.24
N THR A 277 9.78 20.65 -19.26
CA THR A 277 9.71 19.78 -20.45
C THR A 277 8.27 19.68 -20.95
N VAL A 278 7.33 19.40 -20.05
CA VAL A 278 5.91 19.30 -20.42
C VAL A 278 5.38 20.64 -20.92
N ARG A 279 5.63 21.74 -20.19
CA ARG A 279 5.17 23.09 -20.55
C ARG A 279 5.69 23.53 -21.92
N ALA A 280 6.98 23.36 -22.18
CA ALA A 280 7.64 23.91 -23.36
C ALA A 280 7.45 23.06 -24.62
N GLN A 281 7.38 21.73 -24.49
CA GLN A 281 7.49 20.83 -25.65
C GLN A 281 6.23 19.99 -25.90
N TRP A 282 5.52 19.59 -24.85
CA TRP A 282 4.46 18.57 -24.97
C TRP A 282 3.05 19.12 -24.77
N LEU A 283 2.90 20.23 -24.05
CA LEU A 283 1.59 20.74 -23.64
C LEU A 283 0.66 21.00 -24.84
N ASN A 284 1.17 21.63 -25.90
CA ASN A 284 0.36 21.93 -27.10
C ASN A 284 -0.12 20.65 -27.76
N GLY A 285 0.79 19.70 -28.01
CA GLY A 285 0.46 18.44 -28.66
C GLY A 285 -0.50 17.57 -27.83
N ILE A 286 -0.38 17.61 -26.49
CA ILE A 286 -1.29 16.89 -25.60
C ILE A 286 -2.68 17.52 -25.63
N LEU A 287 -2.78 18.86 -25.51
CA LEU A 287 -4.08 19.54 -25.54
C LEU A 287 -4.76 19.43 -26.90
N ASP A 288 -4.01 19.52 -28.00
CA ASP A 288 -4.55 19.31 -29.34
C ASP A 288 -5.01 17.85 -29.54
N GLY A 289 -4.25 16.89 -29.01
CA GLY A 289 -4.66 15.49 -28.97
C GLY A 289 -5.98 15.28 -28.22
N ILE A 290 -6.16 15.94 -27.08
CA ILE A 290 -7.42 15.89 -26.31
C ILE A 290 -8.59 16.50 -27.10
N LYS A 291 -8.40 17.67 -27.72
CA LYS A 291 -9.45 18.30 -28.56
C LYS A 291 -9.83 17.46 -29.78
N THR A 292 -8.87 16.75 -30.37
CA THR A 292 -9.14 15.87 -31.51
C THR A 292 -10.02 14.69 -31.10
N LEU A 293 -9.86 14.18 -29.87
CA LEU A 293 -10.71 13.13 -29.31
C LEU A 293 -12.16 13.59 -29.09
N GLU A 294 -12.37 14.88 -28.82
CA GLU A 294 -13.71 15.49 -28.69
C GLU A 294 -14.42 15.66 -30.04
N GLY A 295 -13.65 15.89 -31.11
CA GLY A 295 -14.16 16.07 -32.47
C GLY A 295 -14.57 14.77 -33.17
N ASP A 296 -13.88 13.66 -32.89
CA ASP A 296 -14.03 12.41 -33.65
C ASP A 296 -14.91 11.33 -32.99
N GLY A 297 -15.34 11.49 -31.74
CA GLY A 297 -16.33 10.59 -31.11
C GLY A 297 -15.96 9.10 -31.08
N GLN A 298 -14.70 8.72 -31.30
CA GLN A 298 -14.25 7.33 -31.29
C GLN A 298 -13.59 6.95 -29.96
N PRO A 299 -14.05 5.89 -29.28
CA PRO A 299 -13.42 5.40 -28.05
C PRO A 299 -12.09 4.67 -28.34
N TRP A 300 -11.17 4.82 -27.39
CA TRP A 300 -9.80 4.31 -27.34
C TRP A 300 -9.68 2.78 -27.47
N ASN A 301 -9.78 2.22 -28.68
CA ASN A 301 -9.39 0.84 -28.96
C ASN A 301 -8.58 0.74 -30.26
N GLN A 302 -7.28 1.09 -30.18
CA GLN A 302 -6.21 0.49 -31.00
C GLN A 302 -4.91 0.43 -30.20
#